data_AF-A0A2V9B466-F1
#
_entry.id   AF-A0A2V9B466-F1
#
_cell.length_a   1.000
_cell.length_b   1.000
_cell.length_c   1.000
_cell.angle_alpha   90.00
_cell.angle_beta   90.00
_cell.angle_gamma   90.00
#
_symmetry.space_group_name_H-M   'P 1'
#
loop_
_entity.id
_entity.type
_entity.pdbx_description
1 polymer ?
#
loop_
_entity_poly.entity_id
_entity_poly.type
_entity_poly.pdbx_seq_one_letter_code
_entity_poly.pdbx_strand_id
1 'polypeptide(L)'
;PFGHGRHFGNSVGKGFDAIIGGWDLSGIARWTSGFPINVSTGFQWPTNWQLSGNGVLTTRPSVGTTRVTSGADAGNISLFKNNVNGINDFRAPFPGEAGQRNVIRGDGFYNTDMSVTKAWRMPYNEKHALKFRWDVFNVFNTKRFDVFSALADGNLELDISTSFGNYTHVLTQQRLMQFALRYEF
;
A
#
# COMPACT_ATOMS: atom_id res chain seq x y z
N PRO A 1 -29.45 9.85 8.60
CA PRO A 1 -30.35 8.98 9.41
C PRO A 1 -30.63 9.51 10.82
N PHE A 2 -29.68 10.20 11.46
CA PHE A 2 -29.81 10.67 12.86
C PHE A 2 -30.01 12.20 12.94
N GLY A 3 -30.80 12.65 13.91
CA GLY A 3 -31.04 14.08 14.21
C GLY A 3 -32.50 14.50 14.12
N HIS A 4 -32.77 15.76 14.49
CA HIS A 4 -34.11 16.35 14.52
C HIS A 4 -34.73 16.30 13.11
N GLY A 5 -35.94 15.75 12.98
CA GLY A 5 -36.59 15.55 11.68
C GLY A 5 -36.01 14.42 10.80
N ARG A 6 -35.11 13.56 11.32
CA ARG A 6 -34.58 12.37 10.62
C ARG A 6 -35.15 11.07 11.21
N HIS A 7 -34.94 9.97 10.48
CA HIS A 7 -35.46 8.63 10.80
C HIS A 7 -35.16 8.13 12.22
N PHE A 8 -33.99 8.50 12.76
CA PHE A 8 -33.55 8.18 14.12
C PHE A 8 -33.34 9.49 14.90
N GLY A 9 -33.96 9.64 16.06
CA GLY A 9 -33.85 10.87 16.85
C GLY A 9 -34.76 12.02 16.39
N ASN A 10 -35.96 11.70 15.89
CA ASN A 10 -36.90 12.71 15.40
C ASN A 10 -37.28 13.77 16.46
N SER A 11 -37.29 13.42 17.73
CA SER A 11 -37.72 14.27 18.86
C SER A 11 -36.59 14.77 19.77
N VAL A 12 -35.31 14.62 19.39
CA VAL A 12 -34.22 15.06 20.28
C VAL A 12 -34.11 16.59 20.31
N GLY A 13 -33.87 17.13 21.50
CA GLY A 13 -33.76 18.58 21.72
C GLY A 13 -32.58 19.19 20.98
N LYS A 14 -32.66 20.49 20.67
CA LYS A 14 -31.69 21.24 19.84
C LYS A 14 -30.23 21.07 20.28
N GLY A 15 -29.96 20.92 21.59
CA GLY A 15 -28.62 20.67 22.11
C GLY A 15 -28.08 19.27 21.78
N PHE A 16 -28.92 18.24 21.82
CA PHE A 16 -28.52 16.88 21.46
C PHE A 16 -28.40 16.71 19.94
N ASP A 17 -29.28 17.36 19.16
CA ASP A 17 -29.19 17.41 17.70
C ASP A 17 -27.89 18.06 17.20
N ALA A 18 -27.38 19.09 17.89
CA ALA A 18 -26.08 19.68 17.61
C ALA A 18 -24.93 18.65 17.69
N ILE A 19 -25.09 17.59 18.50
CA ILE A 19 -24.10 16.52 18.68
C ILE A 19 -24.32 15.40 17.66
N ILE A 20 -25.56 14.93 17.47
CA ILE A 20 -25.84 13.72 16.67
C ILE A 20 -26.30 13.98 15.23
N GLY A 21 -26.79 15.18 14.91
CA GLY A 21 -27.37 15.53 13.61
C GLY A 21 -26.36 16.10 12.62
N GLY A 22 -26.61 16.02 11.32
CA GLY A 22 -25.79 16.71 10.31
C GLY A 22 -24.38 16.14 10.09
N TRP A 23 -24.11 14.91 10.51
CA TRP A 23 -22.92 14.16 10.11
C TRP A 23 -23.09 13.56 8.71
N ASP A 24 -22.05 13.68 7.90
CA ASP A 24 -21.90 13.01 6.61
C ASP A 24 -20.55 12.29 6.58
N LEU A 25 -20.55 11.05 6.09
CA LEU A 25 -19.38 10.19 6.04
C LEU A 25 -19.20 9.73 4.60
N SER A 26 -18.00 9.94 4.06
CA SER A 26 -17.60 9.39 2.78
C SER A 26 -16.25 8.70 2.90
N GLY A 27 -15.99 7.76 2.01
CA GLY A 27 -14.72 7.06 1.98
C GLY A 27 -14.53 6.27 0.70
N ILE A 28 -13.27 5.99 0.40
CA ILE A 28 -12.86 5.16 -0.73
C ILE A 28 -11.75 4.21 -0.26
N ALA A 29 -11.86 2.96 -0.66
CA ALA A 29 -10.84 1.96 -0.43
C ALA A 29 -10.33 1.45 -1.78
N ARG A 30 -9.02 1.31 -1.89
CA ARG A 30 -8.36 0.65 -3.03
C ARG A 30 -7.54 -0.50 -2.49
N TRP A 31 -7.81 -1.69 -3.01
CA TRP A 31 -7.04 -2.88 -2.71
C TRP A 31 -6.73 -3.63 -4.01
N THR A 32 -5.46 -3.88 -4.28
CA THR A 32 -5.02 -4.63 -5.46
C THR A 32 -4.03 -5.70 -5.06
N SER A 33 -3.97 -6.78 -5.84
CA SER A 33 -2.82 -7.68 -5.78
C SER A 33 -1.53 -6.95 -6.19
N GLY A 34 -0.39 -7.53 -5.82
CA GLY A 34 0.91 -7.09 -6.30
C GLY A 34 1.12 -7.31 -7.79
N PHE A 35 1.96 -6.47 -8.39
CA PHE A 35 2.43 -6.69 -9.75
C PHE A 35 3.27 -7.97 -9.81
N PRO A 36 3.09 -8.79 -10.84
CA PRO A 36 3.99 -9.89 -11.10
C PRO A 36 5.32 -9.36 -11.64
N ILE A 37 6.42 -9.98 -11.22
CA ILE A 37 7.77 -9.58 -11.59
C ILE A 37 8.64 -10.81 -11.85
N ASN A 38 9.66 -10.64 -12.68
CA ASN A 38 10.68 -11.64 -12.94
C ASN A 38 11.88 -11.47 -12.02
N VAL A 39 12.66 -12.53 -11.90
CA VAL A 39 14.01 -12.50 -11.32
C VAL A 39 14.98 -12.53 -12.49
N SER A 40 15.96 -11.63 -12.49
CA SER A 40 17.01 -11.53 -13.51
C SER A 40 18.20 -12.39 -13.11
N THR A 41 18.94 -12.90 -14.09
CA THR A 41 20.23 -13.56 -13.81
C THR A 41 21.35 -12.57 -13.47
N GLY A 42 21.07 -11.27 -13.56
CA GLY A 42 22.03 -10.20 -13.30
C GLY A 42 23.08 -10.10 -14.41
N PHE A 43 24.32 -9.78 -14.07
CA PHE A 43 25.46 -9.73 -14.98
C PHE A 43 25.98 -11.14 -15.34
N GLN A 44 25.05 -12.00 -15.77
CA GLN A 44 25.30 -13.36 -16.22
C GLN A 44 24.57 -13.59 -17.55
N TRP A 45 25.20 -14.32 -18.47
CA TRP A 45 24.72 -14.55 -19.85
C TRP A 45 24.58 -16.05 -20.19
N PRO A 46 23.73 -16.79 -19.46
CA PRO A 46 23.65 -18.25 -19.58
C PRO A 46 23.17 -18.74 -20.96
N THR A 47 22.38 -17.93 -21.68
CA THR A 47 21.82 -18.33 -23.00
C THR A 47 22.00 -17.29 -24.11
N ASN A 48 22.38 -16.05 -23.80
CA ASN A 48 22.65 -15.00 -24.76
C ASN A 48 23.69 -14.01 -24.20
N TRP A 49 24.76 -13.76 -24.96
CA TRP A 49 25.84 -12.82 -24.58
C TRP A 49 25.41 -11.34 -24.55
N GLN A 50 24.39 -10.95 -25.32
CA GLN A 50 24.00 -9.54 -25.45
C GLN A 50 23.03 -9.08 -24.34
N LEU A 51 22.18 -9.98 -23.83
CA LEU A 51 21.15 -9.68 -22.84
C LEU A 51 21.09 -10.79 -21.80
N SER A 52 21.13 -10.40 -20.53
CA SER A 52 20.95 -11.35 -19.43
C SER A 52 19.55 -11.97 -19.46
N GLY A 53 19.47 -13.20 -18.97
CA GLY A 53 18.25 -13.99 -18.96
C GLY A 53 17.39 -13.73 -17.72
N ASN A 54 16.24 -14.40 -17.68
CA ASN A 54 15.48 -14.53 -16.44
C ASN A 54 15.90 -15.79 -15.71
N GLY A 55 15.90 -15.74 -14.38
CA GLY A 55 16.02 -16.91 -13.54
C GLY A 55 14.87 -17.89 -13.77
N VAL A 56 15.11 -19.15 -13.42
CA VAL A 56 14.10 -20.21 -13.42
C VAL A 56 13.82 -20.61 -11.99
N LEU A 57 12.54 -20.66 -11.64
CA LEU A 57 12.06 -21.13 -10.35
C LEU A 57 12.42 -22.61 -10.16
N THR A 58 13.04 -22.94 -9.04
CA THR A 58 13.31 -24.32 -8.61
C THR A 58 12.26 -24.78 -7.61
N THR A 59 11.92 -23.90 -6.66
CA THR A 59 10.95 -24.14 -5.60
C THR A 59 10.06 -22.90 -5.47
N ARG A 60 8.80 -23.07 -5.04
CA ARG A 60 7.90 -21.92 -4.86
C ARG A 60 8.32 -21.08 -3.65
N PRO A 61 8.81 -19.84 -3.82
CA PRO A 61 9.29 -19.04 -2.71
C PRO A 61 8.14 -18.58 -1.82
N SER A 62 8.41 -18.50 -0.52
CA SER A 62 7.47 -17.91 0.45
C SER A 62 7.56 -16.39 0.40
N VAL A 63 6.74 -15.79 -0.46
CA VAL A 63 6.61 -14.34 -0.59
C VAL A 63 5.75 -13.72 0.51
N GLY A 64 6.11 -12.52 0.93
CA GLY A 64 5.43 -11.69 1.91
C GLY A 64 6.38 -10.65 2.48
N THR A 65 5.86 -9.46 2.77
CA THR A 65 6.64 -8.36 3.33
C THR A 65 7.13 -8.69 4.73
N THR A 66 8.43 -8.81 4.89
CA THR A 66 9.07 -9.07 6.18
C THR A 66 10.29 -8.20 6.39
N ARG A 67 10.50 -7.81 7.65
CA ARG A 67 11.73 -7.14 8.05
C ARG A 67 12.84 -8.18 8.19
N VAL A 68 13.98 -7.90 7.56
CA VAL A 68 15.17 -8.71 7.69
C VAL A 68 15.76 -8.50 9.09
N THR A 69 15.92 -9.57 9.86
CA THR A 69 16.36 -9.52 11.26
C THR A 69 17.84 -9.82 11.46
N SER A 70 18.50 -10.41 10.46
CA SER A 70 19.88 -10.89 10.54
C SER A 70 20.52 -10.93 9.16
N GLY A 71 21.85 -10.84 9.09
CA GLY A 71 22.59 -10.80 7.83
C GLY A 71 23.15 -9.40 7.54
N ALA A 72 23.83 -9.25 6.41
CA ALA A 72 24.48 -8.00 6.01
C ALA A 72 23.49 -6.87 5.67
N ASP A 73 22.23 -7.21 5.40
CA ASP A 73 21.15 -6.29 5.07
C ASP A 73 20.08 -6.21 6.18
N ALA A 74 20.44 -6.60 7.40
CA ALA A 74 19.57 -6.51 8.57
C ALA A 74 18.98 -5.10 8.74
N GLY A 75 17.67 -5.04 8.99
CA GLY A 75 16.92 -3.79 9.10
C GLY A 75 16.13 -3.43 7.84
N ASN A 76 16.49 -3.97 6.67
CA ASN A 76 15.74 -3.77 5.42
C ASN A 76 14.42 -4.54 5.40
N ILE A 77 13.58 -4.24 4.42
CA ILE A 77 12.31 -4.92 4.17
C ILE A 77 12.42 -5.73 2.89
N SER A 78 12.18 -7.04 3.00
CA SER A 78 12.29 -7.98 1.89
C SER A 78 10.92 -8.50 1.45
N LEU A 79 10.83 -8.85 0.16
CA LEU A 79 9.75 -9.60 -0.46
C LEU A 79 9.65 -11.04 0.05
N PHE A 80 10.74 -11.60 0.56
CA PHE A 80 10.81 -12.99 0.98
C PHE A 80 10.75 -13.10 2.51
N LYS A 81 9.90 -13.99 3.02
CA LYS A 81 9.71 -14.16 4.47
C LYS A 81 10.95 -14.59 5.23
N ASN A 82 11.91 -15.20 4.54
CA ASN A 82 13.22 -15.63 5.05
C ASN A 82 14.28 -15.28 4.00
N ASN A 83 14.85 -14.09 4.11
CA ASN A 83 15.79 -13.49 3.16
C ASN A 83 16.91 -14.44 2.68
N VAL A 84 17.44 -15.27 3.59
CA VAL A 84 18.57 -16.19 3.35
C VAL A 84 18.27 -17.27 2.29
N ASN A 85 16.99 -17.57 2.02
CA ASN A 85 16.60 -18.66 1.11
C ASN A 85 15.92 -18.19 -0.18
N GLY A 86 15.49 -16.93 -0.26
CA GLY A 86 14.70 -16.45 -1.41
C GLY A 86 15.46 -16.60 -2.73
N ILE A 87 16.77 -16.36 -2.74
CA ILE A 87 17.62 -16.51 -3.92
C ILE A 87 17.80 -17.97 -4.35
N ASN A 88 17.84 -18.91 -3.39
CA ASN A 88 18.04 -20.34 -3.64
C ASN A 88 16.80 -21.02 -4.26
N ASP A 89 15.65 -20.36 -4.20
CA ASP A 89 14.41 -20.78 -4.89
C ASP A 89 14.47 -20.52 -6.40
N PHE A 90 15.58 -19.95 -6.89
CA PHE A 90 15.84 -19.65 -8.28
C PHE A 90 17.21 -20.19 -8.71
N ARG A 91 17.36 -20.41 -10.02
CA ARG A 91 18.64 -20.73 -10.66
C ARG A 91 18.77 -20.00 -11.99
N ALA A 92 19.99 -19.91 -12.51
CA ALA A 92 20.20 -19.54 -13.89
C ALA A 92 19.61 -20.62 -14.84
N PRO A 93 19.05 -20.21 -16.00
CA PRO A 93 18.55 -21.15 -17.00
C PRO A 93 19.68 -22.03 -17.54
N PHE A 94 19.37 -23.30 -17.79
CA PHE A 94 20.27 -24.19 -18.52
C PHE A 94 20.33 -23.83 -20.01
N PRO A 95 21.36 -24.28 -20.77
CA PRO A 95 21.39 -24.13 -22.21
C PRO A 95 20.09 -24.66 -22.85
N GLY A 96 19.39 -23.79 -23.59
CA GLY A 96 18.09 -24.09 -24.20
C GLY A 96 16.86 -23.69 -23.38
N GLU A 97 17.02 -23.31 -22.11
CA GLU A 97 15.94 -22.72 -21.30
C GLU A 97 15.84 -21.20 -21.54
N ALA A 98 14.63 -20.66 -21.66
CA ALA A 98 14.42 -19.23 -21.89
C ALA A 98 14.36 -18.37 -20.60
N GLY A 99 14.45 -19.00 -19.43
CA GLY A 99 14.10 -18.35 -18.16
C GLY A 99 12.59 -18.25 -17.94
N GLN A 100 12.16 -17.76 -16.78
CA GLN A 100 10.74 -17.55 -16.49
C GLN A 100 10.41 -16.10 -16.15
N ARG A 101 9.30 -15.61 -16.71
CA ARG A 101 8.81 -14.25 -16.46
C ARG A 101 7.70 -14.25 -15.42
N ASN A 102 7.58 -13.17 -14.65
CA ASN A 102 6.40 -12.91 -13.82
C ASN A 102 6.12 -14.00 -12.76
N VAL A 103 7.18 -14.64 -12.26
CA VAL A 103 7.13 -15.83 -11.38
C VAL A 103 6.84 -15.50 -9.91
N ILE A 104 7.11 -14.27 -9.49
CA ILE A 104 6.82 -13.78 -8.15
C ILE A 104 5.91 -12.56 -8.22
N ARG A 105 5.20 -12.26 -7.13
CA ARG A 105 4.35 -11.09 -7.00
C ARG A 105 4.75 -10.29 -5.78
N GLY A 106 4.76 -8.97 -5.96
CA GLY A 106 5.03 -8.01 -4.90
C GLY A 106 3.92 -7.91 -3.86
N ASP A 107 4.10 -6.96 -2.94
CA ASP A 107 3.13 -6.68 -1.89
C ASP A 107 1.79 -6.20 -2.50
N GLY A 108 1.81 -5.28 -3.46
CA GLY A 108 0.59 -4.69 -4.03
C GLY A 108 0.01 -3.57 -3.20
N PHE A 109 -1.10 -2.99 -3.63
CA PHE A 109 -1.58 -1.72 -3.10
C PHE A 109 -2.74 -1.89 -2.14
N TYR A 110 -2.70 -1.20 -1.01
CA TYR A 110 -3.82 -1.06 -0.09
C TYR A 110 -3.83 0.36 0.46
N ASN A 111 -4.93 1.07 0.27
CA ASN A 111 -5.15 2.40 0.83
C ASN A 111 -6.63 2.60 1.16
N THR A 112 -6.90 3.38 2.20
CA THR A 112 -8.25 3.78 2.58
C THR A 112 -8.24 5.25 2.92
N ASP A 113 -9.07 6.03 2.24
CA ASP A 113 -9.26 7.46 2.50
C ASP A 113 -10.69 7.67 3.00
N MET A 114 -10.85 8.51 4.02
CA MET A 114 -12.15 8.80 4.62
C MET A 114 -12.30 10.29 4.87
N SER A 115 -13.53 10.78 4.76
CA SER A 115 -13.91 12.15 5.06
C SER A 115 -15.13 12.16 5.94
N VAL A 116 -15.06 12.92 7.02
CA VAL A 116 -16.18 13.17 7.92
C VAL A 116 -16.51 14.66 7.84
N THR A 117 -17.76 14.97 7.53
CA THR A 117 -18.28 16.34 7.54
C THR A 117 -19.37 16.47 8.60
N LYS A 118 -19.41 17.61 9.26
CA LYS A 118 -20.43 18.00 10.23
C LYS A 118 -20.95 19.38 9.87
N ALA A 119 -22.26 19.53 9.79
CA ALA A 119 -22.91 20.82 9.59
C ALA A 119 -23.77 21.20 10.80
N TRP A 120 -23.51 22.39 11.36
CA TRP A 120 -24.34 23.01 12.39
C TRP A 120 -25.15 24.14 11.77
N ARG A 121 -26.47 24.12 11.95
CA ARG A 121 -27.33 25.30 11.72
C ARG A 121 -27.19 26.25 12.90
N MET A 122 -27.03 27.54 12.63
CA MET A 122 -26.85 28.53 13.70
C MET A 122 -28.14 28.72 14.50
N PRO A 123 -28.08 28.83 15.84
CA PRO A 123 -29.26 28.96 16.68
C PRO A 123 -30.00 30.30 16.49
N TYR A 124 -29.29 31.34 16.04
CA TYR A 124 -29.82 32.70 15.90
C TYR A 124 -30.30 33.03 14.48
N ASN A 125 -29.91 32.25 13.46
CA ASN A 125 -30.37 32.42 12.08
C ASN A 125 -30.25 31.10 11.30
N GLU A 126 -31.38 30.55 10.85
CA GLU A 126 -31.43 29.27 10.13
C GLU A 126 -30.81 29.34 8.73
N LYS A 127 -30.59 30.55 8.19
CA LYS A 127 -29.86 30.77 6.93
C LYS A 127 -28.35 30.61 7.09
N HIS A 128 -27.84 30.67 8.32
CA HIS A 128 -26.40 30.57 8.58
C HIS A 128 -26.02 29.15 9.01
N ALA A 129 -24.88 28.65 8.51
CA ALA A 129 -24.36 27.33 8.85
C ALA A 129 -22.85 27.33 9.05
N LEU A 130 -22.37 26.51 9.99
CA LEU A 130 -20.95 26.17 10.14
C LEU A 130 -20.75 24.74 9.69
N LYS A 131 -19.80 24.53 8.78
CA LYS A 131 -19.41 23.21 8.28
C LYS A 131 -17.98 22.92 8.69
N PHE A 132 -17.79 21.83 9.42
CA PHE A 132 -16.48 21.26 9.71
C PHE A 132 -16.27 20.04 8.83
N ARG A 133 -15.09 19.93 8.22
CA ARG A 133 -14.68 18.79 7.42
C ARG A 133 -13.33 18.29 7.92
N TRP A 134 -13.23 16.97 8.07
CA TRP A 134 -12.02 16.26 8.42
C TRP A 134 -11.77 15.17 7.38
N ASP A 135 -10.71 15.35 6.58
CA ASP A 135 -10.24 14.36 5.62
C ASP A 135 -9.02 13.62 6.18
N VAL A 136 -9.03 12.30 6.07
CA VAL A 136 -7.93 11.42 6.45
C VAL A 136 -7.56 10.54 5.25
N PHE A 137 -6.38 10.77 4.70
CA PHE A 137 -5.79 9.92 3.66
C PHE A 137 -4.93 8.84 4.32
N ASN A 138 -4.96 7.62 3.82
CA ASN A 138 -4.35 6.44 4.44
C ASN A 138 -4.74 6.28 5.93
N VAL A 139 -6.05 6.11 6.16
CA VAL A 139 -6.68 5.98 7.49
C VAL A 139 -5.98 4.95 8.36
N PHE A 140 -5.56 3.82 7.81
CA PHE A 140 -4.90 2.75 8.58
C PHE A 140 -3.38 2.91 8.67
N ASN A 141 -2.80 3.93 8.04
CA ASN A 141 -1.35 4.15 7.94
C ASN A 141 -0.59 2.89 7.49
N THR A 142 -1.18 2.15 6.54
CA THR A 142 -0.60 0.92 6.02
C THR A 142 0.57 1.26 5.12
N LYS A 143 1.69 0.58 5.32
CA LYS A 143 2.88 0.67 4.45
C LYS A 143 2.86 -0.50 3.48
N ARG A 144 2.87 -0.19 2.18
CA ARG A 144 3.03 -1.17 1.10
C ARG A 144 4.30 -0.84 0.34
N PHE A 145 4.99 -1.84 -0.16
CA PHE A 145 6.28 -1.65 -0.82
C PHE A 145 6.17 -1.83 -2.33
N ASP A 146 6.94 -1.03 -3.05
CA ASP A 146 6.96 -1.07 -4.50
C ASP A 146 7.90 -2.18 -4.98
N VAL A 147 7.35 -3.22 -5.58
CA VAL A 147 8.14 -4.34 -6.11
C VAL A 147 8.97 -3.95 -7.33
N PHE A 148 8.56 -2.92 -8.08
CA PHE A 148 9.36 -2.43 -9.20
C PHE A 148 10.70 -1.86 -8.71
N SER A 149 10.71 -1.21 -7.55
CA SER A 149 11.94 -0.68 -6.95
C SER A 149 12.99 -1.77 -6.67
N ALA A 150 12.56 -2.95 -6.22
CA ALA A 150 13.46 -4.08 -6.02
C ALA A 150 14.08 -4.60 -7.33
N LEU A 151 13.35 -4.54 -8.45
CA LEU A 151 13.90 -4.89 -9.76
C LEU A 151 14.83 -3.81 -10.31
N ALA A 152 14.41 -2.54 -10.22
CA ALA A 152 15.15 -1.40 -10.76
C ALA A 152 16.51 -1.21 -10.08
N ASP A 153 16.60 -1.55 -8.79
CA ASP A 153 17.82 -1.40 -7.99
C ASP A 153 18.68 -2.68 -7.96
N GLY A 154 18.38 -3.68 -8.81
CA GLY A 154 19.17 -4.92 -8.91
C GLY A 154 18.93 -5.94 -7.78
N ASN A 155 18.05 -5.65 -6.83
CA ASN A 155 17.74 -6.56 -5.72
C ASN A 155 16.97 -7.82 -6.18
N LEU A 156 16.60 -7.97 -7.44
CA LEU A 156 16.03 -9.21 -7.99
C LEU A 156 16.97 -9.86 -9.01
N GLU A 157 18.27 -9.70 -8.83
CA GLU A 157 19.34 -10.31 -9.65
C GLU A 157 20.05 -11.45 -8.91
N LEU A 158 20.27 -12.59 -9.57
CA LEU A 158 20.87 -13.78 -8.94
C LEU A 158 22.36 -13.64 -8.58
N ASP A 159 23.05 -12.65 -9.12
CA ASP A 159 24.42 -12.29 -8.74
C ASP A 159 24.49 -11.31 -7.56
N ILE A 160 23.34 -10.76 -7.11
CA ILE A 160 23.22 -9.88 -5.95
C ILE A 160 22.53 -10.63 -4.81
N SER A 161 23.32 -11.33 -4.01
CA SER A 161 22.81 -12.17 -2.90
C SER A 161 22.52 -11.38 -1.61
N THR A 162 23.31 -10.34 -1.33
CA THR A 162 23.24 -9.61 -0.05
C THR A 162 21.91 -8.89 0.17
N SER A 163 21.33 -8.31 -0.88
CA SER A 163 20.10 -7.51 -0.82
C SER A 163 18.95 -8.14 -1.58
N PHE A 164 19.03 -9.44 -1.89
CA PHE A 164 18.06 -10.11 -2.75
C PHE A 164 16.63 -10.01 -2.18
N GLY A 165 15.71 -9.47 -2.99
CA GLY A 165 14.32 -9.24 -2.64
C GLY A 165 14.05 -7.99 -1.80
N ASN A 166 15.05 -7.17 -1.49
CA ASN A 166 14.85 -5.95 -0.72
C ASN A 166 14.09 -4.89 -1.52
N TYR A 167 13.03 -4.38 -0.91
CA TYR A 167 12.36 -3.18 -1.37
C TYR A 167 13.16 -1.94 -0.97
N THR A 168 13.21 -0.98 -1.87
CA THR A 168 13.89 0.31 -1.65
C THR A 168 12.91 1.47 -1.58
N HIS A 169 11.71 1.33 -2.15
CA HIS A 169 10.66 2.34 -2.11
C HIS A 169 9.33 1.85 -1.51
N VAL A 170 8.63 2.78 -0.87
CA VAL A 170 7.26 2.60 -0.39
C VAL A 170 6.30 3.00 -1.51
N LEU A 171 5.30 2.16 -1.77
CA LEU A 171 4.27 2.38 -2.80
C LEU A 171 3.13 3.29 -2.29
N THR A 172 2.86 3.27 -0.98
CA THR A 172 1.82 4.09 -0.32
C THR A 172 2.37 5.39 0.24
N GLN A 173 1.54 6.43 0.28
CA GLN A 173 1.84 7.66 1.00
C GLN A 173 1.59 7.51 2.51
N GLN A 174 2.24 8.35 3.31
CA GLN A 174 1.98 8.44 4.75
C GLN A 174 0.57 8.96 5.03
N ARG A 175 0.06 8.69 6.23
CA ARG A 175 -1.21 9.26 6.66
C ARG A 175 -1.16 10.80 6.65
N LEU A 176 -2.12 11.42 5.97
CA LEU A 176 -2.29 12.86 5.92
C LEU A 176 -3.68 13.21 6.46
N MET A 177 -3.77 14.19 7.35
CA MET A 177 -5.03 14.70 7.85
C MET A 177 -5.21 16.16 7.46
N GLN A 178 -6.38 16.51 6.97
CA GLN A 178 -6.76 17.88 6.62
C GLN A 178 -8.04 18.26 7.34
N PHE A 179 -8.07 19.48 7.84
CA PHE A 179 -9.20 20.04 8.54
C PHE A 179 -9.63 21.31 7.83
N ALA A 180 -10.93 21.47 7.63
CA ALA A 180 -11.50 22.69 7.07
C ALA A 180 -12.71 23.12 7.90
N LEU A 181 -12.81 24.44 8.07
CA LEU A 181 -13.96 25.08 8.70
C LEU A 181 -14.50 26.13 7.74
N ARG A 182 -15.79 26.05 7.42
CA ARG A 182 -16.48 26.99 6.54
C ARG A 182 -17.72 27.54 7.23
N TYR A 183 -17.88 28.85 7.16
CA TYR A 183 -19.11 29.52 7.56
C TYR A 183 -19.89 29.96 6.31
N GLU A 184 -21.20 29.73 6.30
CA GLU A 184 -22.14 30.08 5.23
C GLU A 184 -23.21 31.02 5.80
N PHE A 185 -23.60 32.05 5.04
CA PHE A 185 -24.56 33.11 5.41
C PHE A 185 -25.61 33.31 4.32
#